data_AF-A0A928VDF9-F1
#
_entry.id   AF-A0A928VDF9-F1
#
_cell.length_a   1.000
_cell.length_b   1.000
_cell.length_c   1.000
_cell.angle_alpha   90.00
_cell.angle_beta   90.00
_cell.angle_gamma   90.00
#
_symmetry.space_group_name_H-M   'P 1'
#
loop_
_entity.id
_entity.type
_entity.pdbx_description
1 polymer ?
#
loop_
_entity_poly.entity_id
_entity_poly.type
_entity_poly.pdbx_seq_one_letter_code
_entity_poly.pdbx_strand_id
1 'polypeptide(L)'
;MKRQSSFNSHASTGGFTLIEALVTMVLIGILFAIAAPNWVAFLNQQRVGSARNQIAQAIRTAQSEAQRTKVNRALVVQNNNNQPRYAIVPTPNNTVDINQINNWQRLGDGNIQPGTIRLWVDQGTSSADPPPLIFDTHGSVVTSTLPNPNNALPYTITIGATASRNPRRCVAVVTILGATREGADRTATDVEGCPLPPV
;
A
#
# COMPACT_ATOMS: atom_id res chain seq x y z
N MET A 1 59.75 -1.29 -57.48
CA MET A 1 59.56 -1.09 -56.03
C MET A 1 58.35 -0.18 -55.82
N LYS A 2 57.26 -0.68 -55.25
CA LYS A 2 55.97 0.01 -55.10
C LYS A 2 55.90 0.60 -53.68
N ARG A 3 55.96 1.92 -53.53
CA ARG A 3 55.79 2.61 -52.22
C ARG A 3 54.32 2.59 -51.84
N GLN A 4 53.98 1.98 -50.71
CA GLN A 4 52.68 2.11 -50.07
C GLN A 4 52.73 3.32 -49.12
N SER A 5 51.92 4.34 -49.39
CA SER A 5 51.68 5.45 -48.48
C SER A 5 50.44 5.15 -47.65
N SER A 6 50.62 4.96 -46.35
CA SER A 6 49.53 4.89 -45.36
C SER A 6 48.97 6.30 -45.13
N PHE A 7 47.69 6.52 -45.43
CA PHE A 7 46.99 7.75 -45.05
C PHE A 7 46.33 7.54 -43.68
N ASN A 8 46.95 8.11 -42.66
CA ASN A 8 46.39 8.15 -41.31
C ASN A 8 45.24 9.16 -41.28
N SER A 9 43.99 8.69 -41.25
CA SER A 9 42.80 9.54 -41.17
C SER A 9 42.56 9.90 -39.70
N HIS A 10 42.93 11.13 -39.30
CA HIS A 10 42.45 11.73 -38.06
C HIS A 10 40.96 12.03 -38.22
N ALA A 11 40.10 11.20 -37.64
CA ALA A 11 38.70 11.55 -37.48
C ALA A 11 38.63 12.74 -36.52
N SER A 12 38.23 13.91 -37.02
CA SER A 12 37.98 15.08 -36.18
C SER A 12 36.74 14.81 -35.33
N THR A 13 36.94 14.50 -34.05
CA THR A 13 35.86 14.44 -33.09
C THR A 13 35.30 15.85 -32.90
N GLY A 14 34.16 16.15 -33.53
CA GLY A 14 33.47 17.43 -33.34
C GLY A 14 32.98 17.57 -31.90
N GLY A 15 33.29 18.69 -31.24
CA GLY A 15 32.78 19.04 -29.91
C GLY A 15 31.46 19.82 -29.97
N PHE A 16 30.67 19.76 -28.91
CA PHE A 16 29.45 20.55 -28.75
C PHE A 16 29.74 22.05 -28.78
N THR A 17 28.91 22.82 -29.50
CA THR A 17 28.99 24.29 -29.47
C THR A 17 28.33 24.85 -28.20
N LEU A 18 28.74 26.04 -27.75
CA LEU A 18 28.17 26.68 -26.55
C LEU A 18 26.65 26.93 -26.72
N ILE A 19 26.24 27.34 -27.92
CA ILE A 19 24.81 27.56 -28.21
C ILE A 19 24.00 26.26 -28.18
N GLU A 20 24.58 25.15 -28.64
CA GLU A 20 23.94 23.83 -28.58
C GLU A 20 23.80 23.32 -27.14
N ALA A 21 24.80 23.56 -26.29
CA ALA A 21 24.71 23.30 -24.86
C ALA A 21 23.61 24.17 -24.19
N LEU A 22 23.46 25.43 -24.59
CA LEU A 22 22.42 26.31 -24.06
C LEU A 22 21.02 25.85 -24.49
N VAL A 23 20.83 25.52 -25.77
CA VAL A 23 19.56 25.01 -26.29
C VAL A 23 19.19 23.68 -25.61
N THR A 24 20.15 22.78 -25.41
CA THR A 24 19.88 21.51 -24.71
C THR A 24 19.48 21.71 -23.25
N MET A 25 20.11 22.65 -22.52
CA MET A 25 19.68 23.01 -21.15
C MET A 25 18.26 23.57 -21.12
N VAL A 26 17.90 24.44 -22.06
CA VAL A 26 16.54 24.98 -22.17
C VAL A 26 15.52 23.85 -22.42
N LEU A 27 15.83 22.92 -23.34
CA LEU A 27 14.97 21.78 -23.61
C LEU A 27 14.80 20.88 -22.37
N ILE A 28 15.88 20.60 -21.65
CA ILE A 28 15.84 19.83 -20.39
C ILE A 28 14.95 20.53 -19.36
N GLY A 29 15.08 21.85 -19.21
CA GLY A 29 14.24 22.64 -18.30
C GLY A 29 12.74 22.54 -18.62
N ILE A 30 12.38 22.62 -19.90
CA ILE A 30 10.99 22.45 -20.36
C ILE A 30 10.46 21.06 -20.03
N LEU A 31 11.26 20.02 -20.27
CA LEU A 31 10.87 18.63 -19.96
C LEU A 31 10.67 18.41 -18.45
N PHE A 32 11.56 18.95 -17.61
CA PHE A 32 11.43 18.86 -16.16
C PHE A 32 10.19 19.58 -15.63
N ALA A 33 9.84 20.73 -16.20
CA ALA A 33 8.64 21.48 -15.80
C ALA A 33 7.34 20.65 -15.99
N ILE A 34 7.30 19.79 -17.02
CA ILE A 34 6.16 18.91 -17.30
C ILE A 34 6.21 17.65 -16.40
N ALA A 35 7.40 17.08 -16.19
CA ALA A 35 7.56 15.82 -15.49
C ALA A 35 7.40 15.93 -13.95
N ALA A 36 7.83 17.05 -13.35
CA ALA A 36 7.87 17.24 -11.90
C ALA A 36 6.53 17.00 -11.16
N PRO A 37 5.38 17.57 -11.58
CA PRO A 37 4.12 17.37 -10.84
C PRO A 37 3.65 15.91 -10.82
N ASN A 38 3.90 15.15 -11.89
CA ASN A 38 3.49 13.75 -11.99
C ASN A 38 4.29 12.82 -11.08
N TRP A 39 5.52 13.19 -10.73
CA TRP A 39 6.39 12.39 -9.87
C TRP A 39 5.82 12.20 -8.46
N VAL A 40 5.23 13.24 -7.88
CA VAL A 40 4.63 13.18 -6.53
C VAL A 40 3.43 12.22 -6.49
N ALA A 41 2.56 12.30 -7.50
CA ALA A 41 1.42 11.40 -7.64
C ALA A 41 1.87 9.94 -7.79
N PHE A 42 2.90 9.70 -8.61
CA PHE A 42 3.49 8.38 -8.78
C PHE A 42 4.06 7.80 -7.47
N LEU A 43 4.81 8.60 -6.70
CA LEU A 43 5.34 8.16 -5.41
C LEU A 43 4.23 7.80 -4.42
N ASN A 44 3.18 8.61 -4.34
CA ASN A 44 2.03 8.30 -3.48
C ASN A 44 1.33 7.01 -3.91
N GLN A 45 1.22 6.77 -5.22
CA GLN A 45 0.66 5.54 -5.77
C GLN A 45 1.49 4.30 -5.40
N GLN A 46 2.81 4.41 -5.48
CA GLN A 46 3.74 3.35 -5.12
C GLN A 46 3.69 3.05 -3.61
N ARG A 47 3.66 4.08 -2.76
CA ARG A 47 3.56 3.96 -1.29
C ARG A 47 2.27 3.26 -0.87
N VAL A 48 1.13 3.72 -1.37
CA VAL A 48 -0.19 3.14 -1.07
C VAL A 48 -0.29 1.71 -1.62
N GLY A 49 0.26 1.45 -2.80
CA GLY A 49 0.33 0.10 -3.38
C GLY A 49 1.16 -0.86 -2.54
N SER A 50 2.38 -0.47 -2.14
CA SER A 50 3.24 -1.28 -1.28
C SER A 50 2.57 -1.60 0.06
N ALA A 51 1.97 -0.61 0.72
CA ALA A 51 1.22 -0.80 1.96
C ALA A 51 0.04 -1.77 1.79
N ARG A 52 -0.69 -1.70 0.68
CA ARG A 52 -1.76 -2.65 0.34
C ARG A 52 -1.23 -4.07 0.14
N ASN A 53 -0.08 -4.25 -0.51
CA ASN A 53 0.53 -5.58 -0.68
C ASN A 53 0.85 -6.21 0.67
N GLN A 54 1.38 -5.41 1.60
CA GLN A 54 1.70 -5.88 2.96
C GLN A 54 0.45 -6.29 3.72
N ILE A 55 -0.64 -5.52 3.64
CA ILE A 55 -1.93 -5.91 4.26
C ILE A 55 -2.47 -7.20 3.65
N ALA A 56 -2.45 -7.33 2.32
CA ALA A 56 -2.89 -8.56 1.65
C ALA A 56 -2.09 -9.78 2.11
N GLN A 57 -0.77 -9.61 2.29
CA GLN A 57 0.10 -10.65 2.84
C GLN A 57 -0.22 -10.93 4.31
N ALA A 58 -0.40 -9.89 5.14
CA ALA A 58 -0.72 -10.02 6.56
C ALA A 58 -2.04 -10.78 6.79
N ILE A 59 -3.05 -10.55 5.95
CA ILE A 59 -4.32 -11.31 5.98
C ILE A 59 -4.05 -12.80 5.74
N ARG A 60 -3.32 -13.14 4.66
CA ARG A 60 -2.97 -14.54 4.35
C ARG A 60 -2.11 -15.17 5.44
N THR A 61 -1.17 -14.42 6.00
CA THR A 61 -0.33 -14.87 7.10
C THR A 61 -1.18 -15.17 8.33
N ALA A 62 -2.05 -14.26 8.76
CA ALA A 62 -2.95 -14.47 9.91
C ALA A 62 -3.82 -15.72 9.73
N GLN A 63 -4.41 -15.89 8.53
CA GLN A 63 -5.21 -17.06 8.20
C GLN A 63 -4.40 -18.36 8.25
N SER A 64 -3.22 -18.39 7.62
CA SER A 64 -2.35 -19.58 7.60
C SER A 64 -1.78 -19.91 8.99
N GLU A 65 -1.45 -18.90 9.80
CA GLU A 65 -0.99 -19.09 11.17
C GLU A 65 -2.09 -19.64 12.07
N ALA A 66 -3.35 -19.23 11.88
CA ALA A 66 -4.47 -19.77 12.63
C ALA A 66 -4.64 -21.27 12.36
N GLN A 67 -4.58 -21.65 11.08
CA GLN A 67 -4.65 -23.05 10.65
C GLN A 67 -3.46 -23.88 11.11
N ARG A 68 -2.24 -23.30 11.05
CA ARG A 68 -0.99 -23.97 11.42
C ARG A 68 -0.89 -24.19 12.93
N THR A 69 -1.20 -23.16 13.72
CA THR A 69 -1.01 -23.19 15.18
C THR A 69 -2.21 -23.74 15.94
N LYS A 70 -3.36 -23.94 15.26
CA LYS A 70 -4.62 -24.38 15.88
C LYS A 70 -5.09 -23.46 17.00
N VAL A 71 -4.75 -22.18 16.88
CA VAL A 71 -5.18 -21.09 17.76
C VAL A 71 -5.67 -19.95 16.87
N ASN A 72 -6.83 -19.38 17.19
CA ASN A 72 -7.38 -18.26 16.43
C ASN A 72 -6.37 -17.10 16.37
N ARG A 73 -6.30 -16.44 15.22
CA ARG A 73 -5.38 -15.32 14.98
C ARG A 73 -6.15 -14.08 14.59
N ALA A 74 -5.87 -12.97 15.26
CA ALA A 74 -6.38 -11.66 14.92
C ALA A 74 -5.34 -10.87 14.14
N LEU A 75 -5.77 -10.30 13.02
CA LEU A 75 -5.10 -9.20 12.36
C LEU A 75 -5.64 -7.89 12.93
N VAL A 76 -4.77 -7.18 13.64
CA VAL A 76 -5.07 -5.88 14.23
C VAL A 76 -4.37 -4.83 13.37
N VAL A 77 -5.12 -3.83 12.92
CA VAL A 77 -4.59 -2.67 12.22
C VAL A 77 -4.87 -1.43 13.04
N GLN A 78 -3.95 -0.48 13.03
CA GLN A 78 -4.07 0.73 13.84
C GLN A 78 -3.39 1.90 13.13
N ASN A 79 -3.91 3.10 13.35
CA ASN A 79 -3.24 4.32 12.95
C ASN A 79 -2.63 5.00 14.18
N ASN A 80 -1.37 4.70 14.48
CA ASN A 80 -0.69 5.22 15.67
C ASN A 80 0.10 6.48 15.32
N ASN A 81 -0.29 7.64 15.86
CA ASN A 81 0.37 8.93 15.61
C ASN A 81 0.60 9.21 14.11
N ASN A 82 -0.45 9.02 13.30
CA ASN A 82 -0.43 9.16 11.83
C ASN A 82 0.51 8.19 11.10
N GLN A 83 0.92 7.09 11.74
CA GLN A 83 1.65 6.00 11.11
C GLN A 83 0.82 4.73 11.17
N PRO A 84 0.29 4.25 10.03
CA PRO A 84 -0.36 2.96 9.95
C PRO A 84 0.59 1.83 10.34
N ARG A 85 0.09 0.93 11.18
CA ARG A 85 0.78 -0.28 11.64
C ARG A 85 -0.20 -1.44 11.74
N TYR A 86 0.33 -2.65 11.74
CA TYR A 86 -0.44 -3.87 11.92
C TYR A 86 0.28 -4.85 12.84
N ALA A 87 -0.47 -5.78 13.41
CA ALA A 87 0.06 -6.89 14.18
C ALA A 87 -0.81 -8.13 13.97
N ILE A 88 -0.17 -9.30 14.03
CA ILE A 88 -0.85 -10.59 14.04
C ILE A 88 -0.67 -11.18 15.43
N VAL A 89 -1.79 -11.43 16.12
CA VAL A 89 -1.78 -11.85 17.53
C VAL A 89 -2.65 -13.08 17.75
N PRO A 90 -2.24 -14.01 18.64
CA PRO A 90 -3.10 -15.12 19.05
C PRO A 90 -4.26 -14.63 19.90
N THR A 91 -5.47 -15.14 19.63
CA THR A 91 -6.69 -14.75 20.35
C THR A 91 -7.57 -15.98 20.67
N PRO A 92 -7.19 -16.80 21.66
CA PRO A 92 -7.93 -18.04 21.99
C PRO A 92 -9.42 -17.81 22.29
N ASN A 93 -9.75 -16.64 22.85
CA ASN A 93 -11.11 -16.27 23.26
C ASN A 93 -11.77 -15.26 22.30
N ASN A 94 -11.23 -15.06 21.09
CA ASN A 94 -11.70 -14.06 20.13
C ASN A 94 -11.70 -12.61 20.64
N THR A 95 -10.94 -12.33 21.71
CA THR A 95 -10.77 -10.99 22.28
C THR A 95 -9.35 -10.51 22.07
N VAL A 96 -9.21 -9.25 21.65
CA VAL A 96 -7.93 -8.55 21.46
C VAL A 96 -7.86 -7.40 22.45
N ASP A 97 -6.81 -7.35 23.27
CA ASP A 97 -6.42 -6.14 24.00
C ASP A 97 -5.24 -5.48 23.28
N ILE A 98 -5.50 -4.33 22.67
CA ILE A 98 -4.53 -3.57 21.86
C ILE A 98 -3.32 -3.15 22.71
N ASN A 99 -3.49 -2.94 24.01
CA ASN A 99 -2.42 -2.49 24.90
C ASN A 99 -1.37 -3.58 25.20
N GLN A 100 -1.71 -4.85 24.97
CA GLN A 100 -0.82 -6.00 25.20
C GLN A 100 -0.02 -6.38 23.95
N ILE A 101 -0.24 -5.70 22.83
CA ILE A 101 0.42 -6.01 21.55
C ILE A 101 1.80 -5.35 21.53
N ASN A 102 2.85 -6.18 21.50
CA ASN A 102 4.25 -5.71 21.45
C ASN A 102 4.92 -5.93 20.09
N ASN A 103 4.34 -6.74 19.20
CA ASN A 103 4.91 -7.15 17.91
C ASN A 103 4.39 -6.31 16.73
N TRP A 104 4.30 -5.00 16.90
CA TRP A 104 3.81 -4.09 15.85
C TRP A 104 4.76 -4.01 14.65
N GLN A 105 4.20 -4.16 13.46
CA GLN A 105 4.89 -3.95 12.19
C GLN A 105 4.39 -2.65 11.55
N ARG A 106 5.32 -1.78 11.15
CA ARG A 106 4.98 -0.54 10.44
C ARG A 106 4.62 -0.85 8.99
N LEU A 107 3.59 -0.20 8.48
CA LEU A 107 3.22 -0.32 7.08
C LEU A 107 4.24 0.42 6.20
N GLY A 108 4.72 -0.24 5.14
CA GLY A 108 5.78 0.26 4.27
C GLY A 108 7.20 0.09 4.81
N ASP A 109 7.40 -0.87 5.73
CA ASP A 109 8.71 -1.28 6.28
C ASP A 109 9.52 -0.14 6.91
N GLY A 110 8.83 0.92 7.36
CA GLY A 110 9.45 2.11 7.93
C GLY A 110 10.00 3.11 6.92
N ASN A 111 9.93 2.83 5.61
CA ASN A 111 10.39 3.73 4.56
C ASN A 111 9.35 4.79 4.15
N ILE A 112 8.13 4.70 4.70
CA ILE A 112 7.06 5.69 4.48
C ILE A 112 7.04 6.65 5.68
N GLN A 113 7.21 7.94 5.41
CA GLN A 113 7.16 8.99 6.43
C GLN A 113 5.78 9.02 7.13
N PRO A 114 5.74 9.18 8.47
CA PRO A 114 4.49 9.40 9.20
C PRO A 114 3.66 10.54 8.60
N GLY A 115 2.35 10.37 8.54
CA GLY A 115 1.43 11.35 7.99
C GLY A 115 1.29 11.34 6.47
N THR A 116 2.06 10.54 5.72
CA THR A 116 1.92 10.46 4.26
C THR A 116 0.75 9.59 3.82
N ILE A 117 0.52 8.50 4.54
CA ILE A 117 -0.57 7.55 4.30
C ILE A 117 -1.44 7.42 5.54
N ARG A 118 -2.70 7.05 5.35
CA ARG A 118 -3.66 6.70 6.39
C ARG A 118 -4.33 5.38 6.04
N LEU A 119 -4.78 4.67 7.07
CA LEU A 119 -5.52 3.42 6.94
C LEU A 119 -6.86 3.56 7.66
N TRP A 120 -7.90 2.96 7.11
CA TRP A 120 -9.20 2.81 7.76
C TRP A 120 -9.86 1.49 7.34
N VAL A 121 -10.84 1.07 8.13
CA VAL A 121 -11.61 -0.14 7.88
C VAL A 121 -13.08 0.27 7.77
N ASP A 122 -13.80 -0.33 6.83
CA ASP A 122 -15.24 -0.08 6.61
C ASP A 122 -16.14 -0.90 7.56
N GLN A 123 -15.70 -1.02 8.81
CA GLN A 123 -16.36 -1.74 9.88
C GLN A 123 -16.02 -1.02 11.19
N GLY A 124 -17.02 -0.54 11.93
CA GLY A 124 -16.83 0.15 13.21
C GLY A 124 -16.80 1.68 13.12
N THR A 125 -16.65 2.33 14.29
CA THR A 125 -16.78 3.79 14.46
C THR A 125 -15.45 4.50 14.79
N SER A 126 -14.39 3.76 15.11
CA SER A 126 -13.06 4.32 15.42
C SER A 126 -12.11 4.14 14.23
N SER A 127 -11.62 5.24 13.68
CA SER A 127 -10.58 5.25 12.63
C SER A 127 -9.17 5.05 13.20
N ALA A 128 -8.98 5.32 14.50
CA ALA A 128 -7.69 5.12 15.19
C ALA A 128 -7.48 3.64 15.52
N ASP A 129 -8.52 2.99 16.03
CA ASP A 129 -8.55 1.61 16.51
C ASP A 129 -9.68 0.84 15.83
N PRO A 130 -9.54 0.53 14.54
CA PRO A 130 -10.53 -0.27 13.83
C PRO A 130 -10.65 -1.68 14.46
N PRO A 131 -11.83 -2.32 14.35
CA PRO A 131 -12.05 -3.66 14.88
C PRO A 131 -11.06 -4.66 14.28
N PRO A 132 -10.62 -5.68 15.03
CA PRO A 132 -9.71 -6.69 14.51
C PRO A 132 -10.43 -7.67 13.57
N LEU A 133 -9.70 -8.18 12.58
CA LEU A 133 -10.16 -9.30 11.74
C LEU A 133 -9.63 -10.61 12.32
N ILE A 134 -10.52 -11.50 12.76
CA ILE A 134 -10.14 -12.75 13.41
C ILE A 134 -10.40 -13.94 12.47
N PHE A 135 -9.38 -14.79 12.35
CA PHE A 135 -9.47 -16.10 11.71
C PHE A 135 -9.50 -17.20 12.75
N ASP A 136 -10.43 -18.14 12.59
CA ASP A 136 -10.49 -19.35 13.40
C ASP A 136 -9.43 -20.38 12.99
N THR A 137 -9.36 -21.49 13.72
CA THR A 137 -8.42 -22.59 13.45
C THR A 137 -8.65 -23.32 12.12
N HIS A 138 -9.78 -23.09 11.46
CA HIS A 138 -10.12 -23.60 10.13
C HIS A 138 -9.83 -22.56 9.03
N GLY A 139 -9.36 -21.37 9.40
CA GLY A 139 -9.10 -20.27 8.46
C GLY A 139 -10.36 -19.50 8.07
N SER A 140 -11.48 -19.69 8.77
CA SER A 140 -12.71 -18.96 8.56
C SER A 140 -12.74 -17.67 9.37
N VAL A 141 -13.39 -16.63 8.85
CA VAL A 141 -13.56 -15.34 9.52
C VAL A 141 -14.60 -15.47 10.64
N VAL A 142 -14.24 -15.05 11.85
CA VAL A 142 -15.15 -15.01 12.99
C VAL A 142 -16.00 -13.73 12.90
N THR A 143 -17.19 -13.81 12.30
CA THR A 143 -18.04 -12.64 12.03
C THR A 143 -18.71 -12.06 13.28
N SER A 144 -18.82 -12.82 14.36
CA SER A 144 -19.44 -12.37 15.62
C SER A 144 -18.62 -11.29 16.35
N THR A 145 -17.33 -11.14 16.03
CA THR A 145 -16.48 -10.08 16.60
C THR A 145 -16.51 -8.80 15.77
N LEU A 146 -17.19 -8.80 14.63
CA LEU A 146 -17.30 -7.61 13.79
C LEU A 146 -18.45 -6.73 14.26
N PRO A 147 -18.32 -5.39 14.17
CA PRO A 147 -19.33 -4.45 14.68
C PRO A 147 -20.72 -4.62 14.06
N ASN A 148 -20.81 -5.10 12.81
CA ASN A 148 -22.07 -5.41 12.15
C ASN A 148 -22.12 -6.89 11.74
N PRO A 149 -22.57 -7.81 12.60
CA PRO A 149 -22.61 -9.23 12.30
C PRO A 149 -23.60 -9.59 11.16
N ASN A 150 -24.63 -8.77 10.94
CA ASN A 150 -25.63 -8.99 9.88
C ASN A 150 -25.14 -8.57 8.48
N ASN A 151 -24.11 -7.72 8.41
CA ASN A 151 -23.44 -7.30 7.17
C ASN A 151 -21.91 -7.29 7.37
N ALA A 152 -21.41 -8.43 7.87
CA ALA A 152 -20.04 -8.58 8.33
C ALA A 152 -19.00 -8.57 7.18
N LEU A 153 -19.45 -8.89 5.96
CA LEU A 153 -18.61 -8.99 4.78
C LEU A 153 -19.20 -8.10 3.67
N PRO A 154 -18.37 -7.44 2.84
CA PRO A 154 -16.91 -7.51 2.86
C PRO A 154 -16.26 -6.73 4.00
N TYR A 155 -15.29 -7.35 4.68
CA TYR A 155 -14.42 -6.63 5.61
C TYR A 155 -13.31 -5.95 4.80
N THR A 156 -13.40 -4.64 4.61
CA THR A 156 -12.51 -3.89 3.70
C THR A 156 -11.53 -3.02 4.47
N ILE A 157 -10.23 -3.30 4.31
CA ILE A 157 -9.14 -2.45 4.80
C ILE A 157 -8.69 -1.56 3.65
N THR A 158 -8.76 -0.24 3.84
CA THR A 158 -8.35 0.74 2.83
C THR A 158 -7.15 1.54 3.30
N ILE A 159 -6.19 1.73 2.40
CA ILE A 159 -5.03 2.59 2.54
C ILE A 159 -5.18 3.73 1.54
N GLY A 160 -4.96 4.96 1.99
CA GLY A 160 -5.01 6.14 1.12
C GLY A 160 -3.93 7.14 1.48
N ALA A 161 -3.63 8.03 0.54
CA ALA A 161 -2.80 9.20 0.84
C ALA A 161 -3.50 10.12 1.84
N THR A 162 -2.73 10.76 2.73
CA THR A 162 -3.29 11.68 3.74
C THR A 162 -3.68 13.02 3.12
N ALA A 163 -2.81 13.59 2.28
CA ALA A 163 -2.99 14.92 1.71
C ALA A 163 -4.03 15.01 0.59
N SER A 164 -4.56 13.88 0.11
CA SER A 164 -5.44 13.83 -1.06
C SER A 164 -6.52 12.75 -0.92
N ARG A 165 -7.58 12.84 -1.74
CA ARG A 165 -8.63 11.81 -1.81
C ARG A 165 -8.16 10.54 -2.53
N ASN A 166 -7.23 10.67 -3.47
CA ASN A 166 -6.63 9.58 -4.24
C ASN A 166 -5.10 9.77 -4.25
N PRO A 167 -4.29 8.71 -4.34
CA PRO A 167 -4.70 7.32 -4.59
C PRO A 167 -5.11 6.56 -3.32
N ARG A 168 -6.01 5.60 -3.49
CA ARG A 168 -6.50 4.65 -2.50
C ARG A 168 -6.37 3.22 -3.02
N ARG A 169 -5.94 2.31 -2.17
CA ARG A 169 -5.88 0.88 -2.45
C ARG A 169 -6.43 0.12 -1.25
N CYS A 170 -7.15 -0.96 -1.50
CA CYS A 170 -7.82 -1.71 -0.45
C CYS A 170 -7.70 -3.20 -0.68
N VAL A 171 -7.89 -3.92 0.41
CA VAL A 171 -8.06 -5.37 0.41
C VAL A 171 -9.35 -5.67 1.16
N ALA A 172 -10.27 -6.31 0.48
CA ALA A 172 -11.55 -6.73 1.02
C ALA A 172 -11.53 -8.25 1.23
N VAL A 173 -11.91 -8.69 2.43
CA VAL A 173 -12.23 -10.10 2.70
C VAL A 173 -13.71 -10.28 2.39
N VAL A 174 -14.01 -11.05 1.34
CA VAL A 174 -15.35 -11.11 0.74
C VAL A 174 -16.17 -12.32 1.18
N THR A 175 -15.53 -13.37 1.71
CA THR A 175 -16.22 -14.59 2.17
C THR A 175 -15.77 -14.98 3.57
N ILE A 176 -16.60 -15.79 4.23
CA ILE A 176 -16.25 -16.40 5.52
C ILE A 176 -15.02 -17.31 5.41
N LEU A 177 -14.70 -17.85 4.23
CA LEU A 177 -13.52 -18.68 3.99
C LEU A 177 -12.23 -17.85 3.82
N GLY A 178 -12.31 -16.52 4.00
CA GLY A 178 -11.15 -15.65 3.88
C GLY A 178 -10.74 -15.30 2.46
N ALA A 179 -11.62 -15.51 1.46
CA ALA A 179 -11.31 -15.07 0.09
C ALA A 179 -11.09 -13.54 0.08
N THR A 180 -10.04 -13.09 -0.58
CA THR A 180 -9.66 -11.67 -0.65
C THR A 180 -9.83 -11.12 -2.05
N ARG A 181 -10.23 -9.85 -2.13
CA ARG A 181 -10.27 -9.05 -3.35
C ARG A 181 -9.44 -7.79 -3.13
N GLU A 182 -8.63 -7.43 -4.11
CA GLU A 182 -7.89 -6.17 -4.11
C GLU A 182 -8.65 -5.13 -4.93
N GLY A 183 -8.67 -3.89 -4.46
CA GLY A 183 -9.38 -2.79 -5.10
C GLY A 183 -8.55 -1.53 -5.24
N ALA A 184 -8.98 -0.67 -6.14
CA ALA A 184 -8.42 0.66 -6.39
C ALA A 184 -9.45 1.76 -6.09
N ASP A 185 -9.17 2.99 -6.54
CA ASP A 185 -10.04 4.14 -6.30
C ASP A 185 -11.48 3.86 -6.74
N ARG A 186 -12.44 3.98 -5.82
CA ARG A 186 -13.87 3.87 -6.17
C ARG A 186 -14.25 4.99 -7.12
N THR A 187 -14.82 4.61 -8.27
CA THR A 187 -15.33 5.52 -9.29
C THR A 187 -16.83 5.31 -9.47
N ALA A 188 -17.50 6.20 -10.20
CA ALA A 188 -18.93 6.06 -10.50
C ALA A 188 -19.25 4.75 -11.25
N THR A 189 -18.27 4.18 -11.97
CA THR A 189 -18.38 2.95 -12.75
C THR A 189 -17.84 1.71 -12.02
N ASP A 190 -17.11 1.91 -10.91
CA ASP A 190 -16.56 0.82 -10.09
C ASP A 190 -17.08 0.93 -8.66
N VAL A 191 -18.27 0.37 -8.46
CA VAL A 191 -18.96 0.31 -7.16
C VAL A 191 -18.35 -0.72 -6.20
N GLU A 192 -17.35 -1.47 -6.62
CA GLU A 192 -16.60 -2.40 -5.78
C GLU A 192 -15.23 -1.83 -5.35
N GLY A 193 -14.88 -0.64 -5.86
CA GLY A 193 -13.68 0.09 -5.49
C GLY A 193 -13.69 0.60 -4.05
N CYS A 194 -12.51 1.02 -3.59
CA CYS A 194 -12.22 1.27 -2.19
C CYS A 194 -13.11 2.37 -1.58
N PRO A 195 -13.73 2.11 -0.41
CA PRO A 195 -14.61 3.06 0.25
C PRO A 195 -13.90 4.39 0.54
N LEU A 196 -14.67 5.46 0.73
CA LEU A 196 -14.12 6.74 1.16
C LEU A 196 -13.72 6.65 2.64
N PRO A 197 -12.76 7.48 3.10
CA PRO A 197 -12.48 7.57 4.53
C PRO A 197 -13.74 8.05 5.27
N PRO A 198 -13.98 7.56 6.50
CA PRO A 198 -15.04 8.10 7.36
C PRO A 198 -14.84 9.62 7.52
N VAL A 199 -15.94 10.37 7.49
CA VAL A 199 -15.97 11.83 7.66
C VAL A 199 -15.77 12.24 9.12
#